data_AF-M4B8X4-F1
#
_entry.id   AF-M4B8X4-F1
#
_cell.length_a   1.000
_cell.length_b   1.000
_cell.length_c   1.000
_cell.angle_alpha   90.00
_cell.angle_beta   90.00
_cell.angle_gamma   90.00
#
_symmetry.space_group_name_H-M   'P 1'
#
loop_
_entity.id
_entity.type
_entity.pdbx_description
1 polymer ?
#
loop_
_entity_poly.entity_id
_entity_poly.type
_entity_poly.pdbx_seq_one_letter_code
_entity_poly.pdbx_strand_id
1 'polypeptide(L)'
;MGKGRKQTYGFEKTDDEKVLKAREVELRWTRIVSNDLESIPFALFLFGGGVLVGSNSTVHISAMIVYTIVRCLHTYVYANALQPHRGICWALGVLATLIGAGNAIVAIL
;
A
#
# COMPACT_ATOMS: atom_id res chain seq x y z
N MET A 1 4.60 -29.63 23.57
CA MET A 1 6.00 -29.22 23.33
C MET A 1 6.48 -29.87 22.04
N GLY A 2 6.63 -29.11 20.96
CA GLY A 2 7.00 -29.64 19.64
C GLY A 2 8.47 -30.07 19.58
N LYS A 3 8.73 -31.33 19.27
CA LYS A 3 10.07 -31.88 19.06
C LYS A 3 10.76 -31.21 17.85
N GLY A 4 11.90 -30.55 18.09
CA GLY A 4 13.11 -30.71 17.28
C GLY A 4 13.19 -30.13 15.85
N ARG A 5 12.33 -29.20 15.41
CA ARG A 5 12.60 -28.49 14.14
C ARG A 5 13.76 -27.51 14.34
N LYS A 6 14.89 -27.73 13.66
CA LYS A 6 15.98 -26.76 13.56
C LYS A 6 15.47 -25.53 12.81
N GLN A 7 15.56 -24.36 13.44
CA GLN A 7 15.26 -23.07 12.83
C GLN A 7 16.33 -22.76 11.78
N THR A 8 16.00 -22.86 10.48
CA THR A 8 16.97 -22.69 9.40
C THR A 8 16.90 -21.34 8.67
N TYR A 9 16.09 -20.38 9.14
CA TYR A 9 15.97 -19.01 8.61
C TYR A 9 15.86 -18.91 7.06
N GLY A 10 15.35 -19.95 6.40
CA GLY A 10 15.24 -20.01 4.94
C GLY A 10 16.53 -20.36 4.17
N PHE A 11 17.61 -20.77 4.87
CA PHE A 11 18.89 -21.18 4.24
C PHE A 11 18.91 -22.64 3.77
N GLU A 12 18.03 -23.49 4.32
CA GLU A 12 17.90 -24.87 3.85
C GLU A 12 17.02 -24.89 2.59
N LYS A 13 17.56 -25.40 1.48
CA LYS A 13 16.74 -25.69 0.29
C LYS A 13 15.87 -26.90 0.61
N THR A 14 14.56 -26.69 0.58
CA THR A 14 13.57 -27.74 0.81
C THR A 14 12.69 -27.84 -0.43
N ASP A 15 12.56 -29.05 -0.98
CA ASP A 15 11.71 -29.32 -2.15
C ASP A 15 10.24 -29.60 -1.77
N ASP A 16 9.90 -29.46 -0.49
CA ASP A 16 8.53 -29.62 0.02
C ASP A 16 7.60 -28.54 -0.57
N GLU A 17 6.70 -28.96 -1.46
CA GLU A 17 5.74 -28.08 -2.14
C GLU A 17 4.90 -27.23 -1.17
N LYS A 18 4.56 -27.77 0.01
CA LYS A 18 3.82 -27.06 1.06
C LYS A 18 4.62 -25.89 1.64
N VAL A 19 5.92 -26.07 1.82
CA VAL A 19 6.82 -25.04 2.37
C VAL A 19 7.04 -23.94 1.33
N LEU A 20 7.20 -24.32 0.05
CA LEU A 20 7.33 -23.37 -1.05
C LEU A 20 6.07 -22.49 -1.20
N LYS A 21 4.87 -23.09 -1.19
CA LYS A 21 3.60 -22.33 -1.24
C LYS A 21 3.42 -21.40 -0.05
N ALA A 22 3.77 -21.84 1.17
CA ALA A 22 3.71 -20.98 2.35
C ALA A 22 4.65 -19.76 2.22
N ARG A 23 5.86 -19.98 1.70
CA ARG A 23 6.85 -18.91 1.47
C ARG A 23 6.38 -17.92 0.41
N GLU A 24 5.72 -18.36 -0.66
CA GLU A 24 5.13 -17.47 -1.65
C GLU A 24 4.05 -16.56 -1.06
N VAL A 25 3.21 -17.10 -0.18
CA VAL A 25 2.19 -16.33 0.54
C VAL A 25 2.85 -15.30 1.45
N GLU A 26 3.87 -15.70 2.21
CA GLU A 26 4.62 -14.80 3.08
C GLU A 26 5.24 -13.64 2.28
N LEU A 27 5.97 -13.94 1.20
CA LEU A 27 6.57 -12.93 0.32
C LEU A 27 5.53 -11.98 -0.26
N ARG A 28 4.31 -12.47 -0.55
CA ARG A 28 3.22 -11.63 -1.03
C ARG A 28 2.77 -10.64 0.04
N TRP A 29 2.57 -11.09 1.27
CA TRP A 29 2.20 -10.23 2.39
C TRP A 29 3.30 -9.21 2.71
N THR A 30 4.58 -9.62 2.71
CA THR A 30 5.69 -8.69 2.92
C THR A 30 5.71 -7.57 1.89
N ARG A 31 5.41 -7.86 0.61
CA ARG A 31 5.32 -6.84 -0.44
C ARG A 31 4.14 -5.89 -0.24
N ILE A 32 2.98 -6.38 0.23
CA ILE A 32 1.83 -5.53 0.58
C ILE A 32 2.26 -4.53 1.65
N VAL A 33 2.83 -5.03 2.75
CA VAL A 33 3.23 -4.22 3.90
C VAL A 33 4.32 -3.22 3.51
N SER A 34 5.33 -3.64 2.74
CA SER A 34 6.38 -2.73 2.25
C SER A 34 5.80 -1.57 1.42
N ASN A 35 4.87 -1.86 0.52
CA ASN A 35 4.23 -0.84 -0.30
C ASN A 35 3.33 0.09 0.54
N ASP A 36 2.63 -0.42 1.56
CA ASP A 36 1.90 0.40 2.53
C ASP A 36 2.85 1.32 3.31
N LEU A 37 4.01 0.80 3.75
CA LEU A 37 5.02 1.55 4.49
C LEU A 37 5.65 2.70 3.68
N GLU A 38 5.76 2.58 2.37
CA GLU A 38 6.31 3.66 1.53
C GLU A 38 5.25 4.72 1.17
N SER A 39 4.04 4.27 0.82
CA SER A 39 3.02 5.15 0.24
C SER A 39 2.15 5.87 1.27
N ILE A 40 1.78 5.24 2.39
CA ILE A 40 0.92 5.87 3.41
C ILE A 40 1.63 7.05 4.08
N PRO A 41 2.89 6.93 4.57
CA PRO A 41 3.60 8.06 5.14
C PRO A 41 3.78 9.22 4.15
N PHE A 42 4.05 8.90 2.88
CA PHE A 42 4.16 9.90 1.83
C PHE A 42 2.84 10.65 1.59
N ALA A 43 1.72 9.92 1.52
CA ALA A 43 0.40 10.53 1.37
C ALA A 43 0.01 11.38 2.59
N LEU A 44 0.30 10.92 3.81
CA LEU A 44 0.06 11.69 5.03
C LEU A 44 0.87 12.99 5.06
N PHE A 45 2.13 12.95 4.62
CA PHE A 45 2.97 14.13 4.51
C PHE A 45 2.35 15.16 3.55
N LEU A 46 1.91 14.73 2.38
CA LEU A 46 1.27 15.58 1.37
C LEU A 46 -0.08 16.13 1.82
N PHE A 47 -0.96 15.29 2.35
CA PHE A 47 -2.27 15.73 2.84
C PHE A 47 -2.13 16.64 4.06
N GLY A 48 -1.18 16.36 4.97
CA GLY A 48 -0.86 17.22 6.11
C GLY A 48 -0.37 18.60 5.67
N GLY A 49 0.52 18.66 4.67
CA GLY A 49 0.95 19.91 4.05
C GLY A 49 -0.20 20.71 3.44
N GLY A 50 -1.10 20.04 2.71
CA GLY A 50 -2.27 20.68 2.11
C GLY A 50 -3.31 21.21 3.10
N VAL A 51 -3.39 20.65 4.30
CA VAL A 51 -4.24 21.18 5.40
C VAL A 51 -3.63 22.46 5.97
N LEU A 52 -2.30 22.51 6.17
CA LEU A 52 -1.62 23.67 6.74
C LEU A 52 -1.71 24.92 5.85
N VAL A 53 -1.79 24.72 4.54
CA VAL A 53 -1.92 25.79 3.54
C VAL A 53 -3.33 26.40 3.48
N GLY A 54 -4.35 25.74 4.05
CA GLY A 54 -5.73 26.20 3.93
C GLY A 54 -6.33 25.95 2.54
N SER A 55 -5.97 24.81 1.91
CA SER A 55 -6.53 24.42 0.62
C SER A 55 -8.05 24.16 0.67
N ASN A 56 -8.69 24.11 -0.49
CA ASN A 56 -10.14 23.89 -0.57
C ASN A 56 -10.53 22.58 0.12
N SER A 57 -11.25 22.69 1.24
CA SER A 57 -11.61 21.57 2.12
C SER A 57 -12.39 20.47 1.40
N THR A 58 -13.28 20.81 0.47
CA THR A 58 -14.14 19.82 -0.21
C THR A 58 -13.33 18.92 -1.15
N VAL A 59 -12.40 19.51 -1.91
CA VAL A 59 -11.51 18.75 -2.80
C VAL A 59 -10.50 17.93 -2.00
N HIS A 60 -9.98 18.50 -0.91
CA HIS A 60 -8.99 17.81 -0.08
C HIS A 60 -9.58 16.61 0.66
N ILE A 61 -10.76 16.78 1.27
CA ILE A 61 -11.48 15.70 1.96
C ILE A 61 -11.85 14.57 0.99
N SER A 62 -12.38 14.91 -0.20
CA SER A 62 -12.73 13.89 -1.19
C SER A 62 -11.50 13.12 -1.69
N ALA A 63 -10.38 13.79 -1.92
CA ALA A 63 -9.12 13.14 -2.29
C ALA A 63 -8.61 12.17 -1.20
N MET A 64 -8.71 12.55 0.08
CA MET A 64 -8.34 11.67 1.20
C MET A 64 -9.24 10.44 1.31
N ILE A 65 -10.55 10.59 1.11
CA ILE A 65 -11.51 9.48 1.13
C ILE A 65 -11.20 8.50 0.00
N VAL A 66 -11.05 9.01 -1.23
CA VAL A 66 -10.71 8.19 -2.41
C VAL A 66 -9.39 7.46 -2.19
N TYR A 67 -8.36 8.15 -1.70
CA TYR A 67 -7.07 7.52 -1.38
C TYR A 67 -7.24 6.34 -0.42
N THR A 68 -8.00 6.54 0.67
CA THR A 68 -8.23 5.49 1.68
C THR A 68 -8.94 4.28 1.10
N ILE A 69 -10.01 4.48 0.33
CA ILE A 69 -10.76 3.39 -0.32
C ILE A 69 -9.85 2.62 -1.29
N VAL A 70 -9.06 3.33 -2.09
CA VAL A 70 -8.15 2.73 -3.06
C VAL A 70 -7.05 1.91 -2.36
N ARG A 71 -6.55 2.34 -1.19
CA ARG A 71 -5.60 1.53 -0.39
C ARG A 71 -6.23 0.25 0.13
N CYS A 72 -7.45 0.31 0.68
CA CYS A 72 -8.16 -0.89 1.11
C CYS A 72 -8.37 -1.89 -0.04
N LEU A 73 -8.78 -1.38 -1.22
CA LEU A 73 -8.94 -2.18 -2.43
C LEU A 73 -7.60 -2.76 -2.92
N HIS A 74 -6.52 -1.98 -2.89
CA HIS A 74 -5.20 -2.44 -3.27
C HIS A 74 -4.77 -3.66 -2.42
N THR A 75 -4.93 -3.61 -1.10
CA THR A 75 -4.62 -4.72 -0.20
C THR A 75 -5.47 -5.96 -0.51
N TYR A 76 -6.78 -5.78 -0.75
CA TYR A 76 -7.69 -6.87 -1.10
C TYR A 76 -7.33 -7.54 -2.44
N VAL A 77 -7.08 -6.73 -3.47
CA VAL A 77 -6.69 -7.20 -4.81
C VAL A 77 -5.33 -7.90 -4.77
N TYR A 78 -4.40 -7.38 -3.97
CA TYR A 78 -3.07 -7.97 -3.83
C TYR A 78 -3.12 -9.33 -3.13
N ALA A 79 -3.90 -9.46 -2.06
CA ALA A 79 -4.11 -10.73 -1.36
C ALA A 79 -4.65 -11.82 -2.31
N ASN A 80 -5.66 -11.48 -3.12
CA ASN A 80 -6.30 -12.38 -4.07
C ASN A 80 -5.51 -12.67 -5.36
N ALA A 81 -4.28 -12.14 -5.51
CA ALA A 81 -3.46 -12.34 -6.73
C ALA A 81 -4.12 -11.92 -8.06
N LEU A 82 -5.06 -10.98 -8.01
CA LEU A 82 -5.76 -10.48 -9.20
C LEU A 82 -4.87 -9.50 -9.97
N GLN A 83 -4.05 -10.02 -10.89
CA GLN A 83 -3.47 -9.22 -11.99
C GLN A 83 -4.55 -9.04 -13.06
N PRO A 84 -4.76 -7.86 -13.69
CA PRO A 84 -3.96 -6.62 -13.70
C PRO A 84 -4.41 -5.52 -12.69
N HIS A 85 -5.46 -5.79 -11.92
CA HIS A 85 -6.12 -4.82 -11.03
C HIS A 85 -5.18 -4.15 -10.00
N ARG A 86 -4.06 -4.82 -9.64
CA ARG A 86 -3.00 -4.26 -8.78
C ARG A 86 -2.44 -2.94 -9.32
N GLY A 87 -2.14 -2.87 -10.61
CA GLY A 87 -1.56 -1.67 -11.23
C GLY A 87 -2.56 -0.51 -11.29
N ILE A 88 -3.83 -0.82 -11.51
CA ILE A 88 -4.91 0.17 -11.58
C ILE A 88 -5.15 0.78 -10.19
N CYS A 89 -5.24 -0.04 -9.14
CA CYS A 89 -5.38 0.47 -7.77
C CYS A 89 -4.18 1.33 -7.35
N TRP A 90 -2.96 0.94 -7.71
CA TRP A 90 -1.79 1.77 -7.44
C TRP A 90 -1.86 3.12 -8.17
N ALA A 91 -2.17 3.13 -9.47
CA ALA A 91 -2.28 4.34 -10.25
C ALA A 91 -3.37 5.29 -9.74
N LEU A 92 -4.53 4.76 -9.36
CA LEU A 92 -5.62 5.54 -8.76
C LEU A 92 -5.21 6.16 -7.42
N GLY A 93 -4.42 5.45 -6.60
CA GLY A 93 -3.89 5.99 -5.34
C GLY A 93 -2.96 7.17 -5.59
N VAL A 94 -2.04 7.05 -6.56
CA VAL A 94 -1.13 8.13 -6.96
C VAL A 94 -1.90 9.33 -7.49
N LEU A 95 -2.90 9.11 -8.34
CA LEU A 95 -3.75 10.18 -8.88
C LEU A 95 -4.46 10.96 -7.75
N ALA A 96 -5.00 10.27 -6.75
CA ALA A 96 -5.65 10.93 -5.60
C ALA A 96 -4.65 11.80 -4.81
N THR A 97 -3.43 11.31 -4.60
CA THR A 97 -2.36 12.09 -3.95
C THR A 97 -1.96 13.31 -4.78
N LEU A 98 -1.87 13.18 -6.11
CA LEU A 98 -1.56 14.30 -7.01
C LEU A 98 -2.66 15.37 -7.04
N ILE A 99 -3.93 14.98 -6.97
CA ILE A 99 -5.06 15.92 -6.89
C ILE A 99 -4.99 16.72 -5.58
N GLY A 100 -4.72 16.06 -4.46
CA GLY A 100 -4.51 16.75 -3.17
C GLY A 100 -3.31 17.70 -3.20
N ALA A 101 -2.20 17.28 -3.81
CA ALA A 101 -1.02 18.10 -4.00
C ALA A 101 -1.30 19.34 -4.87
N GLY A 102 -1.98 19.15 -5.99
CA GLY A 102 -2.35 20.24 -6.91
C GLY A 102 -3.29 21.25 -6.24
N ASN A 103 -4.28 20.78 -5.48
CA ASN A 103 -5.16 21.64 -4.71
C ASN A 103 -4.42 22.46 -3.66
N ALA A 104 -3.40 21.88 -3.01
CA ALA A 104 -2.53 22.60 -2.10
C ALA A 104 -1.68 23.66 -2.82
N ILE A 105 -1.06 23.33 -3.95
CA ILE A 105 -0.22 24.28 -4.71
C ILE A 105 -1.05 25.47 -5.20
N VAL A 106 -2.24 25.23 -5.75
CA VAL A 106 -3.15 26.30 -6.21
C VAL A 106 -3.60 27.20 -5.07
N ALA A 107 -3.68 26.69 -3.84
CA ALA A 107 -4.01 27.52 -2.68
C ALA A 107 -2.84 28.38 -2.17
N ILE A 108 -1.59 28.06 -2.55
CA ILE A 108 -0.40 28.84 -2.20
C ILE A 108 -0.18 30.00 -3.20
N LEU A 109 -0.45 29.75 -4.49
CA LEU A 109 -0.27 30.70 -5.59
C LEU A 109 -1.37 31.76 -5.63
#